data_AF-A0A496ULA7-F1
#
_entry.id   AF-A0A496ULA7-F1
#
_cell.length_a   1.000
_cell.length_b   1.000
_cell.length_c   1.000
_cell.angle_alpha   90.00
_cell.angle_beta   90.00
_cell.angle_gamma   90.00
#
_symmetry.space_group_name_H-M   'P 1'
#
loop_
_entity.id
_entity.type
_entity.pdbx_description
1 polymer ?
#
loop_
_entity_poly.entity_id
_entity_poly.type
_entity_poly.pdbx_seq_one_letter_code
_entity_poly.pdbx_strand_id
1 'polypeptide(L)'
;MFLKELKDTLKQTGSIMTLIVVMPLLYVLDSSFYRTGTTLLEYIAGGFAILWMIAVGYLAYNMFRPEEKDNAVEYILSLPITHWKLLIWKLIPRVAVLLTLNLLTVFLGSGHTWFYNLPGLLAFVIFSQVCGFTLGIVGRKSWIARLMLFVMMICAFIINSVPPELIWKSELPASGLLNIIVEFGFLLLILIPLFRNWDLKPVRTRELSFEKRAIVPLILLAYPVVYMLSS
;
A
#
# COMPACT_ATOMS: atom_id res chain seq x y z
N MET A 1 20.91 3.81 -9.54
CA MET A 1 19.49 3.37 -9.51
C MET A 1 18.78 3.83 -8.23
N PHE A 2 19.26 3.46 -7.04
CA PHE A 2 18.62 3.82 -5.75
C PHE A 2 18.38 5.33 -5.57
N LEU A 3 19.40 6.18 -5.78
CA LEU A 3 19.25 7.62 -5.62
C LEU A 3 18.19 8.22 -6.56
N LYS A 4 18.06 7.66 -7.77
CA LYS A 4 17.00 8.04 -8.71
C LYS A 4 15.63 7.68 -8.15
N GLU A 5 15.44 6.42 -7.72
CA GLU A 5 14.18 5.95 -7.13
C GLU A 5 13.80 6.73 -5.86
N LEU A 6 14.79 7.05 -5.00
CA LEU A 6 14.57 7.85 -3.81
C LEU A 6 14.13 9.28 -4.18
N LYS A 7 14.81 9.92 -5.13
CA LYS A 7 14.45 11.26 -5.61
C LYS A 7 13.06 11.28 -6.22
N ASP A 8 12.72 10.29 -7.03
CA ASP A 8 11.41 10.17 -7.67
C ASP A 8 10.31 9.92 -6.63
N THR A 9 10.57 9.07 -5.64
CA THR A 9 9.67 8.81 -4.51
C THR A 9 9.42 10.09 -3.72
N LEU A 10 10.47 10.82 -3.33
CA LEU A 10 10.36 12.08 -2.59
C LEU A 10 9.57 13.13 -3.39
N LYS A 11 9.79 13.22 -4.70
CA LYS A 11 9.04 14.12 -5.58
C LYS A 11 7.55 13.75 -5.63
N GLN A 12 7.24 12.46 -5.74
CA GLN A 12 5.86 11.96 -5.72
C GLN A 12 5.18 12.23 -4.38
N THR A 13 5.85 11.94 -3.28
CA THR A 13 5.38 12.21 -1.92
C THR A 13 5.14 13.70 -1.70
N GLY A 14 6.11 14.55 -2.06
CA GLY A 14 5.99 15.99 -1.94
C GLY A 14 4.76 16.54 -2.68
N SER A 15 4.47 16.01 -3.87
CA SER A 15 3.29 16.39 -4.65
C SER A 15 1.95 16.04 -3.98
N ILE A 16 1.90 15.05 -3.08
CA ILE A 16 0.70 14.74 -2.29
C ILE A 16 0.65 15.62 -1.06
N MET A 17 1.80 15.78 -0.40
CA MET A 17 1.91 16.52 0.85
C MET A 17 1.70 18.04 0.67
N THR A 18 1.78 18.57 -0.55
CA THR A 18 1.35 19.95 -0.83
C THR A 18 -0.12 20.20 -0.47
N LEU A 19 -0.97 19.15 -0.44
CA LEU A 19 -2.37 19.27 -0.01
C LEU A 19 -2.51 19.64 1.47
N ILE A 20 -1.46 19.47 2.30
CA ILE A 20 -1.46 19.93 3.70
C ILE A 20 -1.69 21.43 3.80
N VAL A 21 -1.19 22.21 2.83
CA VAL A 21 -1.35 23.67 2.81
C VAL A 21 -2.83 24.09 2.75
N VAL A 22 -3.70 23.20 2.23
CA VAL A 22 -5.14 23.44 2.15
C VAL A 22 -5.83 23.19 3.51
N MET A 23 -5.23 22.40 4.41
CA MET A 23 -5.86 22.00 5.68
C MET A 23 -6.18 23.19 6.61
N PRO A 24 -5.28 24.17 6.85
CA PRO A 24 -5.63 25.34 7.66
C PRO A 24 -6.81 26.14 7.10
N LEU A 25 -6.93 26.20 5.76
CA LEU A 25 -8.01 26.90 5.09
C LEU A 25 -9.35 26.15 5.27
N LEU A 26 -9.33 24.81 5.19
CA LEU A 26 -10.51 23.99 5.50
C LEU A 26 -10.94 24.14 6.96
N TYR A 27 -10.00 24.21 7.90
CA TYR A 27 -10.30 24.42 9.32
C TYR A 27 -11.07 25.72 9.58
N VAL A 28 -10.65 26.82 8.95
CA VAL A 28 -11.32 28.14 9.11
C VAL A 28 -12.73 28.13 8.51
N LEU A 29 -12.96 27.38 7.44
CA LEU A 29 -14.26 27.31 6.75
C LEU A 29 -15.24 26.37 7.44
N ASP A 30 -14.76 25.40 8.21
CA ASP A 30 -15.60 24.38 8.79
C ASP A 30 -16.18 24.82 10.15
N SER A 31 -17.40 25.33 10.08
CA SER A 31 -18.16 25.80 11.24
C SER A 31 -18.48 24.71 12.28
N SER A 32 -18.36 23.42 11.93
CA SER A 32 -18.63 22.31 12.85
C SER A 32 -17.55 22.17 13.92
N PHE A 33 -16.32 22.62 13.66
CA PHE A 33 -15.20 22.47 14.60
C PHE A 33 -15.22 23.45 15.76
N TYR A 34 -15.80 24.64 15.59
CA TYR A 34 -16.04 25.55 16.70
C TYR A 34 -16.93 24.94 17.79
N ARG A 35 -17.70 23.89 17.47
CA ARG A 35 -18.56 23.17 18.42
C ARG A 35 -17.88 22.00 19.12
N THR A 36 -16.88 21.37 18.50
CA THR A 36 -16.21 20.17 19.04
C THR A 36 -14.99 20.50 19.90
N GLY A 37 -14.48 21.74 19.85
CA GLY A 37 -13.32 22.16 20.65
C GLY A 37 -11.99 21.58 20.17
N THR A 38 -11.96 21.00 18.97
CA THR A 38 -10.73 20.45 18.37
C THR A 38 -9.75 21.55 18.02
N THR A 39 -8.48 21.32 18.35
CA THR A 39 -7.42 22.28 18.06
C THR A 39 -7.03 22.20 16.59
N LEU A 40 -6.50 23.31 16.04
CA LEU A 40 -5.96 23.34 14.67
C LEU A 40 -4.88 22.25 14.47
N LEU A 41 -4.08 21.98 15.50
CA LEU A 41 -3.04 20.96 15.45
C LEU A 41 -3.62 19.55 15.24
N GLU A 42 -4.66 19.20 16.01
CA GLU A 42 -5.37 17.92 15.87
C GLU A 42 -6.00 17.77 14.48
N TYR A 43 -6.58 18.87 13.96
CA TYR A 43 -7.16 18.88 12.61
C TYR A 43 -6.10 18.62 11.53
N ILE A 44 -4.97 19.32 11.60
CA ILE A 44 -3.84 19.10 10.69
C ILE A 44 -3.29 17.67 10.82
N ALA A 45 -3.18 17.16 12.05
CA ALA A 45 -2.70 15.81 12.31
C ALA A 45 -3.63 14.73 11.70
N GLY A 46 -4.95 14.91 11.81
CA GLY A 46 -5.95 14.07 11.17
C GLY A 46 -5.87 14.14 9.63
N GLY A 47 -5.81 15.35 9.07
CA GLY A 47 -5.61 15.55 7.63
C GLY A 47 -4.31 14.93 7.12
N PHE A 48 -3.23 15.02 7.89
CA PHE A 48 -1.95 14.40 7.58
C PHE A 48 -2.02 12.86 7.58
N ALA A 49 -2.76 12.26 8.52
CA ALA A 49 -2.99 10.82 8.53
C ALA A 49 -3.76 10.33 7.29
N ILE A 50 -4.76 11.09 6.83
CA ILE A 50 -5.49 10.79 5.58
C ILE A 50 -4.56 10.92 4.37
N LEU A 51 -3.76 11.98 4.31
CA LEU A 51 -2.78 12.16 3.22
C LEU A 51 -1.72 11.07 3.22
N TRP A 52 -1.31 10.57 4.39
CA TRP A 52 -0.44 9.40 4.50
C TRP A 52 -1.08 8.16 3.90
N MET A 53 -2.35 7.87 4.20
CA MET A 53 -3.10 6.77 3.59
C MET A 53 -3.17 6.89 2.06
N ILE A 54 -3.44 8.09 1.55
CA ILE A 54 -3.43 8.37 0.12
C ILE A 54 -2.02 8.15 -0.46
N ALA A 55 -0.98 8.56 0.26
CA ALA A 55 0.41 8.39 -0.18
C ALA A 55 0.82 6.92 -0.29
N VAL A 56 0.37 6.05 0.62
CA VAL A 56 0.62 4.60 0.55
C VAL A 56 0.14 4.03 -0.79
N GLY A 57 -1.14 4.28 -1.13
CA GLY A 57 -1.74 3.81 -2.39
C GLY A 57 -1.15 4.50 -3.62
N TYR A 58 -0.91 5.81 -3.56
CA TYR A 58 -0.37 6.59 -4.68
C TYR A 58 1.06 6.17 -5.03
N LEU A 59 1.95 5.98 -4.04
CA LEU A 59 3.32 5.54 -4.28
C LEU A 59 3.38 4.11 -4.84
N ALA A 60 2.49 3.23 -4.35
CA ALA A 60 2.34 1.89 -4.89
C ALA A 60 1.92 1.94 -6.37
N TYR A 61 0.87 2.70 -6.69
CA TYR A 61 0.34 2.81 -8.06
C TYR A 61 1.32 3.45 -9.05
N ASN A 62 2.13 4.42 -8.59
CA ASN A 62 3.07 5.14 -9.45
C ASN A 62 4.48 4.54 -9.48
N MET A 63 4.66 3.32 -8.99
CA MET A 63 5.97 2.67 -8.86
C MET A 63 6.74 2.51 -10.19
N PHE A 64 6.03 2.27 -11.30
CA PHE A 64 6.59 2.14 -12.64
C PHE A 64 6.16 3.29 -13.59
N ARG A 65 5.58 4.38 -13.03
CA ARG A 65 5.07 5.48 -13.85
C ARG A 65 6.13 6.22 -14.65
N PRO A 66 7.30 6.57 -14.07
CA PRO A 66 8.35 7.21 -14.84
C PRO A 66 8.76 6.38 -16.05
N GLU A 67 8.84 5.06 -15.91
CA GLU A 67 9.40 4.21 -16.96
C GLU A 67 8.39 3.84 -18.02
N GLU A 68 7.11 3.78 -17.68
CA GLU A 68 6.04 3.76 -18.69
C GLU A 68 6.01 5.05 -19.51
N LYS A 69 6.24 6.21 -18.89
CA LYS A 69 6.28 7.48 -19.62
C LYS A 69 7.44 7.54 -20.62
N ASP A 70 8.58 6.96 -20.24
CA ASP A 70 9.78 6.94 -21.06
C ASP A 70 9.82 5.74 -22.04
N ASN A 71 8.75 4.93 -22.11
CA ASN A 71 8.72 3.63 -22.80
C ASN A 71 9.91 2.70 -22.46
N ALA A 72 10.49 2.88 -21.28
CA ALA A 72 11.68 2.18 -20.79
C ALA A 72 11.33 0.95 -19.94
N VAL A 73 10.05 0.56 -19.87
CA VAL A 73 9.62 -0.62 -19.11
C VAL A 73 10.34 -1.86 -19.65
N GLU A 74 10.26 -2.11 -20.95
CA GLU A 74 10.91 -3.26 -21.60
C GLU A 74 12.42 -3.26 -21.41
N TYR A 75 13.03 -2.07 -21.43
CA TYR A 75 14.45 -1.90 -21.13
C TYR A 75 14.79 -2.33 -19.70
N ILE A 76 14.00 -1.93 -18.70
CA ILE A 76 14.20 -2.39 -17.31
C ILE A 76 14.09 -3.90 -17.18
N LEU A 77 13.20 -4.53 -17.96
CA LEU A 77 13.05 -5.99 -17.95
C LEU A 77 14.27 -6.68 -18.57
N SER A 78 14.91 -6.06 -19.55
CA SER A 78 16.10 -6.60 -20.22
C SER A 78 17.40 -6.46 -19.43
N LEU A 79 17.40 -5.70 -18.32
CA LEU A 79 18.62 -5.49 -17.54
C LEU A 79 19.08 -6.81 -16.90
N PRO A 80 20.41 -7.04 -16.78
CA PRO A 80 20.97 -8.22 -16.12
C PRO A 80 20.88 -8.09 -14.58
N ILE A 81 19.70 -7.71 -14.08
CA ILE A 81 19.39 -7.53 -12.67
C ILE A 81 18.31 -8.54 -12.31
N THR A 82 18.51 -9.27 -11.22
CA THR A 82 17.50 -10.23 -10.75
C THR A 82 16.20 -9.52 -10.35
N HIS A 83 15.05 -10.13 -10.65
CA HIS A 83 13.72 -9.61 -10.32
C HIS A 83 13.56 -9.21 -8.85
N TRP A 84 14.13 -10.01 -7.93
CA TRP A 84 14.15 -9.72 -6.49
C TRP A 84 14.94 -8.46 -6.16
N LYS A 85 16.09 -8.26 -6.82
CA LYS A 85 16.88 -7.05 -6.65
C LYS A 85 16.09 -5.85 -7.18
N LEU A 86 15.44 -5.96 -8.34
CA LEU A 86 14.57 -4.88 -8.84
C LEU A 86 13.45 -4.51 -7.84
N LEU A 87 12.75 -5.52 -7.30
CA LEU A 87 11.71 -5.32 -6.27
C LEU A 87 12.26 -4.56 -5.06
N ILE A 88 13.37 -5.04 -4.49
CA ILE A 88 13.99 -4.44 -3.30
C ILE A 88 14.40 -2.98 -3.56
N TRP A 89 15.01 -2.71 -4.71
CA TRP A 89 15.50 -1.36 -5.05
C TRP A 89 14.36 -0.36 -5.27
N LYS A 90 13.18 -0.83 -5.67
CA LYS A 90 11.96 0.00 -5.75
C LYS A 90 11.23 0.10 -4.42
N LEU A 91 11.19 -0.97 -3.63
CA LEU A 91 10.41 -1.05 -2.41
C LEU A 91 11.05 -0.27 -1.25
N ILE A 92 12.36 -0.44 -1.02
CA ILE A 92 13.08 0.22 0.10
C ILE A 92 12.84 1.74 0.16
N PRO A 93 13.08 2.54 -0.90
CA PRO A 93 12.94 3.99 -0.80
C PRO A 93 11.50 4.42 -0.50
N ARG A 94 10.51 3.70 -1.03
CA ARG A 94 9.08 3.97 -0.79
C ARG A 94 8.68 3.64 0.63
N VAL A 95 9.08 2.48 1.14
CA VAL A 95 8.84 2.08 2.53
C VAL A 95 9.52 3.06 3.49
N ALA A 96 10.78 3.44 3.24
CA ALA A 96 11.49 4.40 4.08
C ALA A 96 10.75 5.75 4.16
N VAL A 97 10.31 6.30 3.02
CA VAL A 97 9.55 7.55 3.00
C VAL A 97 8.21 7.40 3.73
N LEU A 98 7.45 6.34 3.49
CA LEU A 98 6.17 6.10 4.16
C LEU A 98 6.32 5.93 5.67
N LEU A 99 7.38 5.26 6.14
CA LEU A 99 7.68 5.13 7.56
C LEU A 99 8.07 6.47 8.18
N THR A 100 8.89 7.28 7.51
CA THR A 100 9.22 8.63 8.03
C THR A 100 8.00 9.53 8.14
N LEU A 101 7.08 9.47 7.16
CA LEU A 101 5.82 10.19 7.24
C LEU A 101 4.94 9.66 8.38
N ASN A 102 4.89 8.34 8.60
CA ASN A 102 4.14 7.78 9.71
C ASN A 102 4.71 8.26 11.06
N LEU A 103 6.03 8.26 11.24
CA LEU A 103 6.65 8.82 12.45
C LEU A 103 6.26 10.29 12.66
N LEU A 104 6.15 11.06 11.58
CA LEU A 104 5.70 12.44 11.64
C LEU A 104 4.21 12.56 12.04
N THR A 105 3.33 11.65 11.59
CA THR A 105 1.92 11.60 12.05
C THR A 105 1.84 11.39 13.57
N VAL A 106 2.65 10.46 14.10
CA VAL A 106 2.71 10.16 15.53
C VAL A 106 3.25 11.36 16.32
N PHE A 107 4.28 12.03 15.81
CA PHE A 107 4.86 13.21 16.45
C PHE A 107 3.90 14.40 16.50
N LEU A 108 3.05 14.58 15.48
CA LEU A 108 2.03 15.63 15.44
C LEU A 108 0.88 15.39 16.44
N GLY A 109 0.93 14.30 17.22
CA GLY A 109 -0.02 14.05 18.29
C GLY A 109 -1.40 13.64 17.79
N SER A 110 -1.49 13.04 16.59
CA SER A 110 -2.78 12.65 16.03
C SER A 110 -3.56 11.71 16.95
N GLY A 111 -2.91 10.99 17.88
CA GLY A 111 -3.53 10.01 18.79
C GLY A 111 -4.25 8.85 18.08
N HIS A 112 -4.46 8.98 16.78
CA HIS A 112 -5.15 8.11 15.86
C HIS A 112 -4.09 7.30 15.13
N THR A 113 -3.52 6.33 15.83
CA THR A 113 -2.80 5.27 15.17
C THR A 113 -3.85 4.34 14.56
N TRP A 114 -4.12 4.51 13.26
CA TRP A 114 -4.98 3.61 12.47
C TRP A 114 -4.55 2.14 12.58
N PHE A 115 -3.31 1.91 13.02
CA PHE A 115 -2.73 0.62 13.30
C PHE A 115 -2.35 0.55 14.78
N TYR A 116 -2.75 -0.53 15.45
CA TYR A 116 -2.43 -0.75 16.86
C TYR A 116 -0.98 -1.20 17.10
N ASN A 117 -0.27 -1.63 16.06
CA ASN A 117 1.08 -2.15 16.19
C ASN A 117 1.99 -1.76 14.99
N LEU A 118 3.27 -1.51 15.28
CA LEU A 118 4.29 -1.22 14.27
C LEU A 118 4.46 -2.37 13.25
N PRO A 119 4.42 -3.67 13.65
CA PRO A 119 4.53 -4.76 12.70
C PRO A 119 3.40 -4.80 11.68
N GLY A 120 2.14 -4.56 12.07
CA GLY A 120 1.00 -4.54 11.15
C GLY A 120 1.03 -3.36 10.20
N LEU A 121 1.46 -2.18 10.69
CA LEU A 121 1.74 -1.02 9.84
C LEU A 121 2.78 -1.35 8.76
N LEU A 122 3.91 -1.95 9.17
CA LEU A 122 5.00 -2.28 8.27
C LEU A 122 4.59 -3.38 7.28
N ALA A 123 3.83 -4.38 7.73
CA ALA A 123 3.27 -5.43 6.88
C ALA A 123 2.33 -4.82 5.82
N PHE A 124 1.40 -3.96 6.22
CA PHE A 124 0.50 -3.24 5.30
C PHE A 124 1.26 -2.37 4.28
N VAL A 125 2.25 -1.61 4.74
CA VAL A 125 3.07 -0.77 3.84
C VAL A 125 3.82 -1.64 2.84
N ILE A 126 4.48 -2.71 3.28
CA ILE A 126 5.18 -3.63 2.37
C ILE A 126 4.19 -4.27 1.40
N PHE A 127 3.06 -4.78 1.90
CA PHE A 127 2.02 -5.42 1.11
C PHE A 127 1.49 -4.50 0.01
N SER A 128 1.12 -3.26 0.35
CA SER A 128 0.67 -2.26 -0.62
C SER A 128 1.73 -1.97 -1.69
N GLN A 129 3.01 -1.85 -1.31
CA GLN A 129 4.09 -1.62 -2.29
C GLN A 129 4.28 -2.84 -3.20
N VAL A 130 4.14 -4.06 -2.69
CA VAL A 130 4.21 -5.26 -3.53
C VAL A 130 2.99 -5.39 -4.45
N CYS A 131 1.80 -4.99 -4.02
CA CYS A 131 0.64 -4.86 -4.91
C CYS A 131 0.92 -3.85 -6.03
N GLY A 132 1.49 -2.69 -5.71
CA GLY A 132 1.92 -1.69 -6.68
C GLY A 132 2.97 -2.22 -7.68
N PHE A 133 3.95 -2.97 -7.17
CA PHE A 133 4.94 -3.65 -7.99
C PHE A 133 4.28 -4.63 -8.94
N THR A 134 3.42 -5.51 -8.42
CA THR A 134 2.66 -6.50 -9.19
C THR A 134 1.85 -5.84 -10.30
N LEU A 135 1.17 -4.74 -9.99
CA LEU A 135 0.39 -3.99 -10.97
C LEU A 135 1.27 -3.43 -12.10
N GLY A 136 2.48 -2.96 -11.79
CA GLY A 136 3.43 -2.48 -12.80
C GLY A 136 3.89 -3.57 -13.78
N ILE A 137 3.94 -4.83 -13.33
CA ILE A 137 4.36 -5.97 -14.15
C ILE A 137 3.23 -6.47 -15.03
N VAL A 138 2.07 -6.65 -14.40
CA VAL A 138 0.87 -7.14 -15.06
C VAL A 138 0.43 -6.14 -16.13
N GLY A 139 0.62 -4.85 -15.86
CA GLY A 139 0.24 -3.76 -16.73
C GLY A 139 -0.89 -2.96 -16.09
N ARG A 140 -0.66 -1.64 -15.96
CA ARG A 140 -1.63 -0.73 -15.33
C ARG A 140 -2.90 -0.49 -16.16
N LYS A 141 -2.93 -0.96 -17.41
CA LYS A 141 -4.05 -0.79 -18.33
C LYS A 141 -5.24 -1.69 -17.96
N SER A 142 -5.00 -2.92 -17.47
CA SER A 142 -6.09 -3.79 -17.02
C SER A 142 -6.84 -3.16 -15.85
N TRP A 143 -8.16 -3.00 -16.01
CA TRP A 143 -9.03 -2.50 -14.95
C TRP A 143 -9.29 -3.58 -13.88
N ILE A 144 -9.36 -4.84 -14.30
CA ILE A 144 -9.60 -5.99 -13.41
C ILE A 144 -8.42 -6.16 -12.46
N ALA A 145 -7.18 -6.13 -12.98
CA ALA A 145 -5.98 -6.26 -12.14
C ALA A 145 -5.89 -5.12 -11.11
N ARG A 146 -6.24 -3.89 -11.50
CA ARG A 146 -6.33 -2.73 -10.60
C ARG A 146 -7.35 -2.96 -9.49
N LEU A 147 -8.56 -3.38 -9.86
CA LEU A 147 -9.64 -3.63 -8.90
C LEU A 147 -9.24 -4.73 -7.91
N MET A 148 -8.74 -5.87 -8.39
CA MET A 148 -8.33 -6.99 -7.54
C MET A 148 -7.27 -6.56 -6.52
N LEU A 149 -6.19 -5.92 -6.97
CA LEU A 149 -5.12 -5.47 -6.07
C LEU A 149 -5.59 -4.37 -5.11
N PHE A 150 -6.51 -3.51 -5.54
CA PHE A 150 -7.10 -2.49 -4.67
C PHE A 150 -7.97 -3.11 -3.57
N VAL A 151 -8.82 -4.08 -3.91
CA VAL A 151 -9.62 -4.82 -2.93
C VAL A 151 -8.73 -5.58 -1.96
N MET A 152 -7.67 -6.24 -2.44
CA MET A 152 -6.68 -6.89 -1.58
C MET A 152 -6.03 -5.91 -0.60
N MET A 153 -5.66 -4.71 -1.06
CA MET A 153 -5.10 -3.66 -0.21
C MET A 153 -6.09 -3.18 0.86
N ILE A 154 -7.38 -3.06 0.52
CA ILE A 154 -8.43 -2.74 1.50
C ILE A 154 -8.58 -3.87 2.52
N CYS A 155 -8.60 -5.14 2.09
CA CYS A 155 -8.69 -6.27 3.00
C CYS A 155 -7.50 -6.29 3.97
N ALA A 156 -6.27 -6.10 3.46
CA ALA A 156 -5.08 -6.01 4.30
C ALA A 156 -5.14 -4.82 5.27
N PHE A 157 -5.67 -3.67 4.83
CA PHE A 157 -5.89 -2.53 5.70
C PHE A 157 -6.82 -2.87 6.85
N ILE A 158 -7.98 -3.46 6.56
CA ILE A 158 -8.97 -3.84 7.58
C ILE A 158 -8.36 -4.83 8.57
N ILE A 159 -7.72 -5.90 8.08
CA ILE A 159 -7.12 -6.94 8.93
C ILE A 159 -6.11 -6.35 9.92
N ASN A 160 -5.26 -5.40 9.48
CA ASN A 160 -4.26 -4.76 10.34
C ASN A 160 -4.80 -3.62 11.21
N SER A 161 -5.99 -3.11 10.89
CA SER A 161 -6.65 -2.05 11.67
C SER A 161 -7.54 -2.59 12.79
N VAL A 162 -7.70 -3.92 12.92
CA VAL A 162 -8.51 -4.52 13.99
C VAL A 162 -7.67 -4.67 15.26
N PRO A 163 -8.17 -4.24 16.44
CA PRO A 163 -7.43 -4.38 17.69
C PRO A 163 -7.29 -5.86 18.04
N PRO A 164 -6.12 -6.29 18.55
CA PRO A 164 -5.86 -7.70 18.83
C PRO A 164 -6.89 -8.29 19.80
N GLU A 165 -7.39 -7.50 20.77
CA GLU A 165 -8.37 -7.92 21.78
C GLU A 165 -9.70 -8.41 21.19
N LEU A 166 -10.17 -7.81 20.08
CA LEU A 166 -11.36 -8.30 19.39
C LEU A 166 -11.09 -9.65 18.72
N ILE A 167 -9.85 -9.87 18.28
CA ILE A 167 -9.48 -11.10 17.58
C ILE A 167 -9.37 -12.28 18.55
N TRP A 168 -9.01 -12.06 19.82
CA TRP A 168 -9.02 -13.11 20.85
C TRP A 168 -10.42 -13.67 21.16
N LYS A 169 -11.49 -12.93 20.85
CA LYS A 169 -12.88 -13.43 20.98
C LYS A 169 -13.30 -14.31 19.81
N SER A 170 -12.70 -14.11 18.63
CA SER A 170 -12.82 -15.06 17.53
C SER A 170 -11.83 -16.19 17.79
N GLU A 171 -12.26 -17.44 17.81
CA GLU A 171 -11.38 -18.61 18.06
C GLU A 171 -10.26 -18.82 17.01
N LEU A 172 -10.03 -17.83 16.14
CA LEU A 172 -8.94 -17.77 15.19
C LEU A 172 -7.65 -17.35 15.91
N PRO A 173 -6.55 -18.12 15.80
CA PRO A 173 -5.28 -17.81 16.44
C PRO A 173 -4.57 -16.63 15.73
N ALA A 174 -5.11 -15.42 15.80
CA ALA A 174 -4.47 -14.24 15.25
C ALA A 174 -3.45 -13.67 16.24
N SER A 175 -2.35 -14.41 16.40
CA SER A 175 -1.10 -13.76 16.74
C SER A 175 -0.72 -12.83 15.58
N GLY A 176 -0.11 -11.68 15.86
CA GLY A 176 0.39 -10.78 14.79
C GLY A 176 1.31 -11.49 13.79
N LEU A 177 1.92 -12.61 14.18
CA LEU A 177 2.68 -13.51 13.29
C LEU A 177 1.81 -14.18 12.22
N LEU A 178 0.59 -14.59 12.54
CA LEU A 178 -0.30 -15.23 11.57
C LEU A 178 -0.74 -14.23 10.49
N ASN A 179 -1.06 -12.99 10.85
CA ASN A 179 -1.37 -11.93 9.88
C ASN A 179 -0.21 -11.66 8.92
N ILE A 180 1.01 -11.58 9.47
CA ILE A 180 2.24 -11.45 8.68
C ILE A 180 2.39 -12.67 7.74
N ILE A 181 2.28 -13.90 8.25
CA ILE A 181 2.40 -15.12 7.43
C ILE A 181 1.36 -15.15 6.32
N VAL A 182 0.14 -14.76 6.62
CA VAL A 182 -0.99 -14.71 5.68
C VAL A 182 -0.71 -13.69 4.58
N GLU A 183 -0.36 -12.45 4.93
CA GLU A 183 -0.03 -11.40 3.95
C GLU A 183 1.17 -11.77 3.08
N PHE A 184 2.29 -12.17 3.69
CA PHE A 184 3.49 -12.56 2.95
C PHE A 184 3.27 -13.84 2.14
N GLY A 185 2.48 -14.79 2.64
CA GLY A 185 2.07 -15.99 1.93
C GLY A 185 1.30 -15.66 0.65
N PHE A 186 0.35 -14.72 0.71
CA PHE A 186 -0.37 -14.25 -0.48
C PHE A 186 0.53 -13.52 -1.47
N LEU A 187 1.44 -12.68 -0.98
CA LEU A 187 2.42 -12.02 -1.84
C LEU A 187 3.27 -13.04 -2.60
N LEU A 188 3.73 -14.10 -1.94
CA LEU A 188 4.52 -15.14 -2.58
C LEU A 188 3.70 -15.93 -3.61
N LEU A 189 2.45 -16.27 -3.32
CA LEU A 189 1.55 -16.95 -4.25
C LEU A 189 1.33 -16.16 -5.55
N ILE A 190 1.34 -14.83 -5.45
CA ILE A 190 1.18 -13.93 -6.61
C ILE A 190 2.52 -13.71 -7.32
N LEU A 191 3.59 -13.38 -6.57
CA LEU A 191 4.88 -12.97 -7.15
C LEU A 191 5.65 -14.10 -7.81
N ILE A 192 5.74 -15.27 -7.19
CA ILE A 192 6.53 -16.41 -7.71
C ILE A 192 6.14 -16.76 -9.16
N PRO A 193 4.85 -17.01 -9.48
CA PRO A 193 4.48 -17.34 -10.85
C PRO A 193 4.59 -16.16 -11.81
N LEU A 194 4.48 -14.93 -11.29
CA LEU A 194 4.69 -13.72 -12.09
C LEU A 194 6.14 -13.61 -12.54
N PHE A 195 7.09 -13.80 -11.62
CA PHE A 195 8.53 -13.73 -11.90
C PHE A 195 8.97 -14.80 -12.89
N ARG A 196 8.39 -16.00 -12.82
CA ARG A 196 8.69 -17.07 -13.78
C ARG A 196 8.23 -16.77 -15.21
N ASN A 197 7.16 -16.00 -15.38
CA ASN A 197 6.58 -15.68 -16.69
C ASN A 197 6.92 -14.26 -17.16
N TRP A 198 7.75 -13.53 -16.41
CA TRP A 198 7.96 -12.10 -16.61
C TRP A 198 8.61 -11.80 -17.97
N ASP A 199 9.66 -12.52 -18.33
CA ASP A 199 10.51 -12.21 -19.50
C ASP A 199 10.02 -12.82 -20.82
N LEU A 200 9.09 -13.77 -20.76
CA LEU A 200 8.84 -14.68 -21.88
C LEU A 200 7.48 -14.46 -22.56
N LYS A 201 6.61 -13.60 -22.02
CA LYS A 201 5.21 -13.55 -22.44
C LYS A 201 4.68 -12.12 -22.62
N PRO A 202 3.83 -11.89 -23.64
CA PRO A 202 3.20 -10.59 -23.86
C PRO A 202 2.34 -10.19 -22.65
N VAL A 203 2.18 -8.87 -22.45
CA VAL A 203 1.42 -8.27 -21.33
C VAL A 203 0.07 -8.96 -21.13
N ARG A 204 -0.71 -9.14 -22.21
CA ARG A 204 -2.04 -9.77 -22.16
C ARG A 204 -2.04 -11.18 -21.57
N THR A 205 -1.00 -11.97 -21.81
CA THR A 205 -0.89 -13.33 -21.24
C THR A 205 -0.53 -13.27 -19.76
N ARG A 206 0.27 -12.28 -19.34
CA ARG A 206 0.58 -12.02 -17.93
C ARG A 206 -0.68 -11.58 -17.16
N GLU A 207 -1.48 -10.70 -17.75
CA GLU A 207 -2.79 -10.27 -17.21
C GLU A 207 -3.73 -11.45 -16.96
N LEU A 208 -4.01 -12.26 -17.98
CA LEU A 208 -4.91 -13.41 -17.83
C LEU A 208 -4.39 -14.45 -16.83
N SER A 209 -3.07 -14.66 -16.78
CA SER A 209 -2.48 -15.57 -15.78
C SER A 209 -2.57 -15.00 -14.37
N PHE A 210 -2.42 -13.68 -14.21
CA PHE A 210 -2.59 -13.00 -12.93
C PHE A 210 -4.03 -13.09 -12.45
N GLU A 211 -5.00 -12.72 -13.29
CA GLU A 211 -6.43 -12.71 -12.94
C GLU A 211 -6.90 -14.08 -12.44
N LYS A 212 -6.54 -15.16 -13.14
CA LYS A 212 -6.90 -16.53 -12.72
C LYS A 212 -6.31 -16.93 -11.36
N ARG A 213 -5.12 -16.43 -11.04
CA ARG A 213 -4.39 -16.81 -9.82
C ARG A 213 -4.67 -15.89 -8.65
N ALA A 214 -4.99 -14.64 -8.90
CA ALA A 214 -5.28 -13.63 -7.89
C ALA A 214 -6.64 -13.83 -7.21
N ILE A 215 -7.56 -14.58 -7.83
CA ILE A 215 -8.86 -14.92 -7.24
C ILE A 215 -8.70 -15.69 -5.91
N VAL A 216 -7.82 -16.69 -5.86
CA VAL A 216 -7.60 -17.49 -4.65
C VAL A 216 -7.11 -16.64 -3.46
N PRO A 217 -6.00 -15.89 -3.55
CA PRO A 217 -5.56 -15.04 -2.45
C PRO A 217 -6.54 -13.91 -2.14
N LEU A 218 -7.29 -13.41 -3.13
CA LEU A 218 -8.36 -12.45 -2.89
C LEU A 218 -9.47 -13.03 -2.02
N ILE A 219 -9.98 -14.23 -2.34
CA ILE A 219 -11.02 -14.91 -1.55
C ILE A 219 -10.51 -15.19 -0.14
N LEU A 220 -9.27 -15.66 -0.01
CA LEU A 220 -8.68 -15.97 1.29
C LEU A 220 -8.45 -14.72 2.15
N LEU A 221 -8.15 -13.55 1.54
CA LEU A 221 -8.10 -12.27 2.25
C LEU A 221 -9.49 -11.70 2.58
N ALA A 222 -10.46 -11.90 1.70
CA ALA A 222 -11.81 -11.37 1.87
C ALA A 222 -12.58 -12.14 2.96
N TYR A 223 -12.35 -13.45 3.07
CA TYR A 223 -13.03 -14.31 4.06
C TYR A 223 -12.95 -13.78 5.51
N PRO A 224 -11.77 -13.49 6.10
CA PRO A 224 -11.69 -12.97 7.46
C PRO A 224 -12.35 -11.60 7.60
N VAL A 225 -12.27 -10.75 6.57
CA VAL A 225 -12.92 -9.43 6.57
C VAL A 225 -14.44 -9.57 6.59
N VAL A 226 -15.01 -10.43 5.76
CA VAL A 226 -16.46 -10.68 5.73
C VAL A 226 -16.92 -11.27 7.06
N TYR A 227 -16.15 -12.23 7.61
CA TYR A 227 -16.45 -12.82 8.91
C TYR A 227 -16.48 -11.77 10.03
N MET A 228 -15.44 -10.92 10.11
CA MET A 228 -15.34 -9.82 11.10
C MET A 228 -16.47 -8.78 10.98
N LEU A 229 -16.96 -8.52 9.77
CA LEU A 229 -18.07 -7.58 9.54
C LEU A 229 -19.45 -8.19 9.85
N SER A 230 -19.54 -9.51 9.94
CA SER A 230 -20.80 -10.24 10.19
C SER A 230 -21.04 -10.57 11.66
N SER A 231 -19.99 -10.53 12.49
CA SER A 231 -20.02 -10.75 13.95
C SER A 231 -20.25 -9.47 14.72
#